data_AF-A0A9E5VPA6-F1
#
_entry.id   AF-A0A9E5VPA6-F1
#
_cell.length_a   1.000
_cell.length_b   1.000
_cell.length_c   1.000
_cell.angle_alpha   90.00
_cell.angle_beta   90.00
_cell.angle_gamma   90.00
#
_symmetry.space_group_name_H-M   'P 1'
#
loop_
_entity.id
_entity.type
_entity.pdbx_description
1 polymer ?
#
loop_
_entity_poly.entity_id
_entity_poly.type
_entity_poly.pdbx_seq_one_letter_code
_entity_poly.pdbx_strand_id
1 'polypeptide(L)'
;MEILGLILFIVFLLGAIAIFVVGILNVLKSIKSKGEVISYKTLTKRLLYFSIAFGVSLATSLMFIYVWREIPAKWYEYIATSVGGTIFGLSLFITVHFFIFHYYGKDINQVLDKWLFRGLVFFFISALVFFFVTLDGFADHINLTMPLAHGINFSEGLAYPGYYGPDTNIAWYALCILGGALIVYFYCDHRMYQQYGKHGILESTFLLAFPAGVVGARIFYVIGEWNTQFASDPMSMFAIWDGGLTILGGAFTGIVVGVSWFMWRNKGYNIFVVADIVLPSILIAQAVGRWGNFFNAEVHGLPMDGEFWSWLPKIIYNNIRFGHDGLTTLAPGQVFVPLFLIEAAINMLGFILLAFVIGKKLRKFTAFGDVALGYFIWYGLVRALLEPLRDSQYIMNSFWSWFWSLAFIIVGVIGIIVNHTIRNHIDAKKGNLHPKENWFKTGIISSSIFAAFGIAFVVGSILMITTTPQVLAVGISSYQFLAGLTMLAVGVGVLGFLAISIPYTLRGHSEIKRTHA
;
A
#
# COMPACT_ATOMS: atom_id res chain seq x y z
N MET A 1 -37.47 22.50 4.46
CA MET A 1 -36.72 22.05 3.26
C MET A 1 -35.84 20.83 3.55
N GLU A 2 -35.49 20.58 4.82
CA GLU A 2 -34.66 19.44 5.26
C GLU A 2 -35.11 18.06 4.72
N ILE A 3 -36.39 17.69 4.89
CA ILE A 3 -36.88 16.35 4.48
C ILE A 3 -36.75 16.15 2.95
N LEU A 4 -37.03 17.20 2.15
CA LEU A 4 -36.90 17.13 0.70
C LEU A 4 -35.44 16.95 0.27
N GLY A 5 -34.51 17.68 0.90
CA GLY A 5 -33.06 17.53 0.66
C GLY A 5 -32.57 16.13 1.00
N LEU A 6 -33.01 15.56 2.12
CA LEU A 6 -32.68 14.18 2.52
C LEU A 6 -33.24 13.14 1.55
N ILE A 7 -34.51 13.27 1.14
CA ILE A 7 -35.13 12.37 0.17
C ILE A 7 -34.34 12.40 -1.15
N LEU A 8 -34.00 13.59 -1.64
CA LEU A 8 -33.23 13.73 -2.89
C LEU A 8 -31.83 13.14 -2.74
N PHE A 9 -31.12 13.39 -1.63
CA PHE A 9 -29.84 12.75 -1.32
C PHE A 9 -29.94 11.22 -1.45
N ILE A 10 -30.91 10.59 -0.78
CA ILE A 10 -31.10 9.13 -0.78
C ILE A 10 -31.40 8.62 -2.20
N VAL A 11 -32.31 9.29 -2.93
CA VAL A 11 -32.71 8.87 -4.28
C VAL A 11 -31.52 8.90 -5.24
N PHE A 12 -30.73 9.99 -5.24
CA PHE A 12 -29.56 10.09 -6.11
C PHE A 12 -28.42 9.15 -5.68
N LEU A 13 -28.27 8.87 -4.39
CA LEU A 13 -27.29 7.91 -3.89
C LEU A 13 -27.65 6.48 -4.32
N LEU A 14 -28.91 6.06 -4.14
CA LEU A 14 -29.40 4.76 -4.61
C LEU A 14 -29.31 4.64 -6.13
N GLY A 15 -29.61 5.72 -6.86
CA GLY A 15 -29.41 5.81 -8.30
C GLY A 15 -27.94 5.58 -8.68
N ALA A 16 -26.99 6.23 -8.00
CA ALA A 16 -25.57 6.05 -8.23
C ALA A 16 -25.14 4.60 -7.98
N ILE A 17 -25.58 3.99 -6.87
CA ILE A 17 -25.29 2.58 -6.53
C ILE A 17 -25.85 1.65 -7.62
N ALA A 18 -27.09 1.86 -8.06
CA ALA A 18 -27.71 1.05 -9.10
C ALA A 18 -26.95 1.14 -10.43
N ILE A 19 -26.57 2.35 -10.85
CA ILE A 19 -25.76 2.59 -12.06
C ILE A 19 -24.41 1.86 -11.95
N PHE A 20 -23.77 1.94 -10.79
CA PHE A 20 -22.49 1.28 -10.52
C PHE A 20 -22.60 -0.26 -10.64
N VAL A 21 -23.58 -0.86 -9.95
CA VAL A 21 -23.81 -2.31 -9.95
C VAL A 21 -24.21 -2.81 -11.34
N VAL A 22 -25.14 -2.14 -12.01
CA VAL A 22 -25.57 -2.51 -13.37
C VAL A 22 -24.40 -2.39 -14.36
N GLY A 23 -23.57 -1.35 -14.22
CA GLY A 23 -22.35 -1.18 -15.01
C GLY A 23 -21.40 -2.38 -14.87
N ILE A 24 -21.08 -2.77 -13.64
CA ILE A 24 -20.21 -3.92 -13.34
C ILE A 24 -20.81 -5.22 -13.89
N LEU A 25 -22.09 -5.49 -13.61
CA LEU A 25 -22.76 -6.72 -14.08
C LEU A 25 -22.76 -6.83 -15.60
N ASN A 26 -22.95 -5.71 -16.30
CA ASN A 26 -22.89 -5.68 -17.77
C ASN A 26 -21.50 -6.04 -18.30
N VAL A 27 -20.44 -5.55 -17.65
CA VAL A 27 -19.07 -5.89 -18.03
C VAL A 27 -18.71 -7.34 -17.70
N LEU A 28 -19.13 -7.84 -16.53
CA LEU A 28 -18.93 -9.25 -16.19
C LEU A 28 -19.66 -10.19 -17.15
N LYS A 29 -20.89 -9.84 -17.58
CA LYS A 29 -21.62 -10.58 -18.62
C LYS A 29 -20.85 -10.58 -19.95
N SER A 30 -20.32 -9.42 -20.35
CA SER A 30 -19.50 -9.28 -21.56
C SER A 30 -18.23 -10.14 -21.54
N ILE A 31 -17.65 -10.42 -20.37
CA ILE A 31 -16.47 -11.27 -20.24
C ILE A 31 -16.83 -12.76 -20.26
N LYS A 32 -18.04 -13.12 -19.82
CA LYS A 32 -18.51 -14.52 -19.74
C LYS A 32 -19.09 -15.04 -21.05
N SER A 33 -19.63 -14.21 -21.93
CA SER A 33 -20.19 -14.69 -23.21
C SER A 33 -19.07 -15.18 -24.12
N LYS A 34 -18.93 -16.51 -24.22
CA LYS A 34 -18.12 -17.15 -25.26
C LYS A 34 -18.65 -16.71 -26.63
N GLY A 35 -17.92 -15.85 -27.34
CA GLY A 35 -18.14 -15.62 -28.77
C GLY A 35 -18.87 -14.33 -29.17
N GLU A 36 -19.33 -13.48 -28.26
CA GLU A 36 -19.69 -12.10 -28.64
C GLU A 36 -18.43 -11.24 -28.60
N VAL A 37 -17.83 -11.01 -29.78
CA VAL A 37 -16.88 -9.91 -29.96
C VAL A 37 -17.67 -8.62 -29.81
N ILE A 38 -17.90 -8.16 -28.57
CA ILE A 38 -18.46 -6.82 -28.36
C ILE A 38 -17.49 -5.86 -29.01
N SER A 39 -17.93 -5.18 -30.07
CA SER A 39 -17.12 -4.18 -30.76
C SER A 39 -16.57 -3.20 -29.72
N TYR A 40 -15.25 -2.98 -29.75
CA TYR A 40 -14.54 -2.05 -28.87
C TYR A 40 -15.24 -0.69 -28.77
N LYS A 41 -15.84 -0.23 -29.88
CA LYS A 41 -16.61 1.02 -29.97
C LYS A 41 -17.88 0.99 -29.10
N THR A 42 -18.59 -0.13 -29.07
CA THR A 42 -19.81 -0.33 -28.27
C THR A 42 -19.48 -0.43 -26.79
N LEU A 43 -18.42 -1.15 -26.44
CA LEU A 43 -17.96 -1.27 -25.06
C LEU A 43 -17.48 0.08 -24.50
N THR A 44 -16.66 0.81 -25.26
CA THR A 44 -16.13 2.13 -24.87
C THR A 44 -17.27 3.14 -24.67
N LYS A 45 -18.28 3.14 -25.56
CA LYS A 45 -19.47 3.98 -25.40
C LYS A 45 -20.24 3.64 -24.13
N ARG A 46 -20.49 2.35 -23.86
CA ARG A 46 -21.20 1.92 -22.64
C ARG A 46 -20.45 2.33 -21.38
N LEU A 47 -19.14 2.10 -21.34
CA LEU A 47 -18.29 2.52 -20.22
C LEU A 47 -18.35 4.02 -19.97
N LEU A 48 -18.31 4.83 -21.04
CA LEU A 48 -18.43 6.29 -20.95
C LEU A 48 -19.81 6.74 -20.45
N TYR A 49 -20.90 6.14 -20.93
CA TYR A 49 -22.24 6.49 -20.47
C TYR A 49 -22.45 6.15 -18.99
N PHE A 50 -22.07 4.93 -18.56
CA PHE A 50 -22.22 4.53 -17.17
C PHE A 50 -21.31 5.32 -16.24
N SER A 51 -20.08 5.66 -16.67
CA SER A 51 -19.20 6.50 -15.85
C SER A 51 -19.77 7.90 -15.66
N ILE A 52 -20.24 8.55 -16.75
CA ILE A 52 -20.85 9.88 -16.68
C ILE A 52 -22.10 9.86 -15.79
N ALA A 53 -22.97 8.87 -16.00
CA ALA A 53 -24.18 8.73 -15.20
C ALA A 53 -23.85 8.53 -13.71
N PHE A 54 -22.85 7.70 -13.40
CA PHE A 54 -22.42 7.48 -12.02
C PHE A 54 -21.81 8.74 -11.40
N GLY A 55 -20.90 9.42 -12.10
CA GLY A 55 -20.26 10.64 -11.63
C GLY A 55 -21.28 11.74 -11.35
N VAL A 56 -22.21 11.98 -12.27
CA VAL A 56 -23.27 12.98 -12.11
C VAL A 56 -24.20 12.61 -10.96
N SER A 57 -24.64 11.35 -10.86
CA SER A 57 -25.53 10.92 -9.78
C SER A 57 -24.85 11.03 -8.40
N LEU A 58 -23.57 10.68 -8.31
CA LEU A 58 -22.80 10.80 -7.08
C LEU A 58 -22.61 12.27 -6.69
N ALA A 59 -22.17 13.13 -7.61
CA ALA A 59 -22.02 14.55 -7.36
C ALA A 59 -23.34 15.22 -6.93
N THR A 60 -24.43 14.86 -7.61
CA THR A 60 -25.76 15.36 -7.30
C THR A 60 -26.18 14.94 -5.89
N SER A 61 -25.96 13.69 -5.51
CA SER A 61 -26.22 13.22 -4.14
C SER A 61 -25.44 14.05 -3.12
N LEU A 62 -24.13 14.23 -3.33
CA LEU A 62 -23.28 14.98 -2.41
C LEU A 62 -23.71 16.44 -2.28
N MET A 63 -24.10 17.10 -3.38
CA MET A 63 -24.61 18.48 -3.35
C MET A 63 -25.87 18.64 -2.49
N PHE A 64 -26.74 17.63 -2.42
CA PHE A 64 -27.93 17.67 -1.57
C PHE A 64 -27.61 17.65 -0.07
N ILE A 65 -26.38 17.35 0.35
CA ILE A 65 -25.96 17.50 1.75
C ILE A 65 -26.03 18.97 2.17
N TYR A 66 -25.62 19.91 1.31
CA TYR A 66 -25.71 21.35 1.61
C TYR A 66 -27.16 21.83 1.71
N VAL A 67 -28.03 21.31 0.85
CA VAL A 67 -29.46 21.66 0.84
C VAL A 67 -30.19 21.05 2.04
N TRP A 68 -29.89 19.80 2.38
CA TRP A 68 -30.50 19.09 3.50
C TRP A 68 -30.14 19.75 4.84
N ARG A 69 -28.88 20.11 5.04
CA ARG A 69 -28.39 20.70 6.31
C ARG A 69 -28.42 22.24 6.33
N GLU A 70 -29.00 22.87 5.31
CA GLU A 70 -29.05 24.34 5.14
C GLU A 70 -27.68 25.01 5.35
N ILE A 71 -26.61 24.34 4.89
CA ILE A 71 -25.23 24.76 5.13
C ILE A 71 -24.90 26.00 4.28
N PRO A 72 -24.50 27.14 4.89
CA PRO A 72 -24.02 28.30 4.15
C PRO A 72 -22.59 28.07 3.66
N ALA A 73 -22.43 27.42 2.51
CA ALA A 73 -21.13 27.18 1.87
C ALA A 73 -20.74 28.32 0.92
N LYS A 74 -19.43 28.51 0.73
CA LYS A 74 -18.89 29.47 -0.25
C LYS A 74 -18.91 28.87 -1.66
N TRP A 75 -18.88 29.72 -2.69
CA TRP A 75 -18.98 29.27 -4.10
C TRP A 75 -17.92 28.21 -4.48
N TYR A 76 -16.70 28.32 -3.95
CA TYR A 76 -15.62 27.37 -4.25
C TYR A 76 -15.81 26.02 -3.53
N GLU A 77 -16.49 25.98 -2.38
CA GLU A 77 -16.85 24.75 -1.67
C GLU A 77 -17.88 23.95 -2.47
N TYR A 78 -18.89 24.63 -3.05
CA TYR A 78 -19.83 24.02 -3.98
C TYR A 78 -19.14 23.45 -5.22
N ILE A 79 -18.16 24.16 -5.78
CA ILE A 79 -17.39 23.67 -6.94
C ILE A 79 -16.53 22.47 -6.56
N ALA A 80 -15.80 22.54 -5.45
CA ALA A 80 -14.97 21.45 -4.96
C ALA A 80 -15.80 20.17 -4.74
N THR A 81 -16.97 20.30 -4.13
CA THR A 81 -17.91 19.19 -3.97
C THR A 81 -18.47 18.67 -5.29
N SER A 82 -19.01 19.54 -6.14
CA SER A 82 -19.75 19.12 -7.33
C SER A 82 -18.82 18.61 -8.43
N VAL A 83 -17.85 19.43 -8.84
CA VAL A 83 -16.89 19.10 -9.88
C VAL A 83 -15.95 18.01 -9.37
N GLY A 84 -15.47 18.13 -8.12
CA GLY A 84 -14.67 17.09 -7.50
C GLY A 84 -15.41 15.76 -7.41
N GLY A 85 -16.66 15.77 -6.93
CA GLY A 85 -17.45 14.55 -6.77
C GLY A 85 -17.77 13.88 -8.10
N THR A 86 -17.98 14.69 -9.14
CA THR A 86 -18.22 14.19 -10.51
C THR A 86 -16.98 13.49 -11.04
N ILE A 87 -15.81 14.14 -10.96
CA ILE A 87 -14.56 13.58 -11.48
C ILE A 87 -14.11 12.38 -10.65
N PHE A 88 -14.33 12.40 -9.34
CA PHE A 88 -14.12 11.28 -8.45
C PHE A 88 -14.95 10.07 -8.89
N GLY A 89 -16.27 10.23 -9.02
CA GLY A 89 -17.17 9.16 -9.43
C GLY A 89 -16.79 8.60 -10.81
N LEU A 90 -16.61 9.47 -11.80
CA LEU A 90 -16.13 9.12 -13.14
C LEU A 90 -14.85 8.25 -13.09
N SER A 91 -13.84 8.73 -12.37
CA SER A 91 -12.53 8.10 -12.29
C SER A 91 -12.59 6.76 -11.55
N LEU A 92 -13.36 6.68 -10.45
CA LEU A 92 -13.57 5.45 -9.69
C LEU A 92 -14.25 4.37 -10.55
N PHE A 93 -15.30 4.74 -11.27
CA PHE A 93 -16.01 3.83 -12.16
C PHE A 93 -15.06 3.28 -13.24
N ILE A 94 -14.32 4.15 -13.92
CA ILE A 94 -13.38 3.75 -14.97
C ILE A 94 -12.28 2.84 -14.39
N THR A 95 -11.75 3.16 -13.21
CA THR A 95 -10.73 2.36 -12.51
C THR A 95 -11.20 0.92 -12.30
N VAL A 96 -12.40 0.73 -11.75
CA VAL A 96 -12.95 -0.61 -11.49
C VAL A 96 -13.14 -1.39 -12.79
N HIS A 97 -13.59 -0.74 -13.85
CA HIS A 97 -13.78 -1.41 -15.14
C HIS A 97 -12.45 -1.78 -15.80
N PHE A 98 -11.47 -0.88 -15.75
CA PHE A 98 -10.12 -1.15 -16.28
C PHE A 98 -9.46 -2.27 -15.49
N PHE A 99 -9.69 -2.34 -14.18
CA PHE A 99 -9.28 -3.46 -13.33
C PHE A 99 -9.93 -4.76 -13.81
N ILE A 100 -11.26 -4.80 -13.96
CA ILE A 100 -11.96 -6.01 -14.41
C ILE A 100 -11.45 -6.49 -15.77
N PHE A 101 -11.28 -5.58 -16.75
CA PHE A 101 -10.76 -5.94 -18.06
C PHE A 101 -9.31 -6.40 -18.02
N HIS A 102 -8.43 -5.69 -17.34
CA HIS A 102 -7.01 -6.03 -17.27
C HIS A 102 -6.76 -7.38 -16.57
N TYR A 103 -7.52 -7.70 -15.53
CA TYR A 103 -7.31 -8.89 -14.71
C TYR A 103 -8.15 -10.10 -15.15
N TYR A 104 -9.33 -9.90 -15.73
CA TYR A 104 -10.28 -10.99 -16.03
C TYR A 104 -10.73 -11.03 -17.50
N GLY A 105 -10.32 -10.06 -18.32
CA GLY A 105 -10.64 -10.04 -19.74
C GLY A 105 -9.95 -11.18 -20.48
N LYS A 106 -10.73 -11.93 -21.27
CA LYS A 106 -10.22 -12.98 -22.16
C LYS A 106 -9.87 -12.40 -23.52
N ASP A 107 -8.85 -12.97 -24.18
CA ASP A 107 -8.45 -12.64 -25.55
C ASP A 107 -8.09 -11.15 -25.79
N ILE A 108 -7.66 -10.45 -24.74
CA ILE A 108 -7.18 -9.07 -24.84
C ILE A 108 -5.77 -9.06 -25.44
N ASN A 109 -5.59 -8.30 -26.53
CA ASN A 109 -4.27 -8.15 -27.13
C ASN A 109 -3.30 -7.37 -26.21
N GLN A 110 -1.99 -7.62 -26.36
CA GLN A 110 -0.97 -7.06 -25.47
C GLN A 110 -0.88 -5.51 -25.51
N VAL A 111 -1.30 -4.88 -26.61
CA VAL A 111 -1.28 -3.42 -26.74
C VAL A 111 -2.39 -2.81 -25.89
N LEU A 112 -3.61 -3.34 -26.02
CA LEU A 112 -4.78 -2.93 -25.26
C LEU A 112 -4.59 -3.19 -23.76
N ASP A 113 -4.02 -4.35 -23.40
CA ASP A 113 -3.71 -4.68 -22.01
C ASP A 113 -2.79 -3.64 -21.34
N LYS A 114 -1.75 -3.17 -22.05
CA LYS A 114 -0.88 -2.09 -21.56
C LYS A 114 -1.62 -0.77 -21.37
N TRP A 115 -2.56 -0.45 -22.26
CA TRP A 115 -3.38 0.76 -22.12
C TRP A 115 -4.39 0.66 -20.99
N LEU A 116 -4.99 -0.51 -20.77
CA LEU A 116 -5.86 -0.79 -19.64
C LEU A 116 -5.09 -0.65 -18.32
N PHE A 117 -3.88 -1.18 -18.22
CA PHE A 117 -3.06 -0.99 -17.02
C PHE A 117 -2.66 0.47 -16.79
N ARG A 118 -2.21 1.19 -17.83
CA ARG A 118 -1.86 2.61 -17.71
C ARG A 118 -3.06 3.47 -17.31
N GLY A 119 -4.21 3.21 -17.92
CA GLY A 119 -5.45 3.87 -17.57
C GLY A 119 -5.91 3.54 -16.16
N LEU A 120 -5.81 2.28 -15.73
CA LEU A 120 -6.13 1.86 -14.37
C LEU A 120 -5.35 2.71 -13.36
N VAL A 121 -4.04 2.85 -13.55
CA VAL A 121 -3.17 3.66 -12.68
C VAL A 121 -3.57 5.14 -12.74
N PHE A 122 -3.76 5.70 -13.94
CA PHE A 122 -4.10 7.11 -14.11
C PHE A 122 -5.45 7.46 -13.46
N PHE A 123 -6.49 6.67 -13.74
CA PHE A 123 -7.83 6.91 -13.20
C PHE A 123 -7.91 6.59 -11.71
N PHE A 124 -7.10 5.66 -11.18
CA PHE A 124 -7.01 5.45 -9.74
C PHE A 124 -6.43 6.68 -9.02
N ILE A 125 -5.34 7.24 -9.54
CA ILE A 125 -4.73 8.46 -8.98
C ILE A 125 -5.70 9.63 -9.10
N SER A 126 -6.36 9.79 -10.25
CA SER A 126 -7.39 10.80 -10.46
C SER A 126 -8.53 10.66 -9.44
N ALA A 127 -9.06 9.44 -9.24
CA ALA A 127 -10.11 9.19 -8.26
C ALA A 127 -9.66 9.61 -6.85
N LEU A 128 -8.46 9.23 -6.45
CA LEU A 128 -7.93 9.56 -5.12
C LEU A 128 -7.76 11.08 -4.91
N VAL A 129 -7.23 11.80 -5.90
CA VAL A 129 -7.09 13.27 -5.82
C VAL A 129 -8.45 13.94 -5.70
N PHE A 130 -9.39 13.59 -6.59
CA PHE A 130 -10.69 14.23 -6.62
C PHE A 130 -11.60 13.81 -5.46
N PHE A 131 -11.36 12.65 -4.85
CA PHE A 131 -11.96 12.28 -3.57
C PHE A 131 -11.60 13.30 -2.47
N PHE A 132 -10.33 13.65 -2.30
CA PHE A 132 -9.92 14.65 -1.31
C PHE A 132 -10.42 16.05 -1.65
N VAL A 133 -10.43 16.44 -2.93
CA VAL A 133 -11.01 17.73 -3.36
C VAL A 133 -12.49 17.81 -2.98
N THR A 134 -13.22 16.71 -3.16
CA THR A 134 -14.64 16.62 -2.78
C THR A 134 -14.80 16.76 -1.28
N LEU A 135 -14.01 16.04 -0.49
CA LEU A 135 -14.05 16.10 0.97
C LEU A 135 -13.72 17.49 1.50
N ASP A 136 -12.74 18.18 0.90
CA ASP A 136 -12.38 19.55 1.28
C ASP A 136 -13.49 20.56 1.01
N GLY A 137 -14.34 20.32 0.01
CA GLY A 137 -15.55 21.11 -0.22
C GLY A 137 -16.49 21.11 0.99
N PHE A 138 -16.51 20.03 1.76
CA PHE A 138 -17.37 19.89 2.92
C PHE A 138 -16.64 19.94 4.27
N ALA A 139 -15.31 19.99 4.29
CA ALA A 139 -14.53 19.78 5.50
C ALA A 139 -14.86 20.74 6.65
N ASP A 140 -15.26 21.98 6.34
CA ASP A 140 -15.65 22.99 7.33
C ASP A 140 -17.09 22.80 7.85
N HIS A 141 -17.89 21.95 7.18
CA HIS A 141 -19.34 21.85 7.37
C HIS A 141 -19.84 20.45 7.74
N ILE A 142 -19.01 19.42 7.55
CA ILE A 142 -19.27 18.10 8.10
C ILE A 142 -18.67 18.09 9.51
N ASN A 143 -19.50 17.78 10.51
CA ASN A 143 -19.03 17.39 11.83
C ASN A 143 -18.33 16.03 11.73
N LEU A 144 -17.14 16.00 11.13
CA LEU A 144 -16.20 14.92 11.30
C LEU A 144 -15.66 15.09 12.72
N THR A 145 -16.14 14.28 13.65
CA THR A 145 -15.48 14.12 14.95
C THR A 145 -14.09 13.58 14.68
N MET A 146 -13.10 14.48 14.74
CA MET A 146 -11.70 14.13 14.71
C MET A 146 -11.31 13.64 16.12
N PRO A 147 -10.55 12.55 16.24
CA PRO A 147 -9.98 11.72 15.18
C PRO A 147 -11.02 10.77 14.58
N LEU A 148 -10.82 10.39 13.30
CA LEU A 148 -11.73 9.55 12.52
C LEU A 148 -11.75 8.06 12.98
N ALA A 149 -11.28 7.77 14.20
CA ALA A 149 -11.01 6.43 14.70
C ALA A 149 -12.28 5.58 14.91
N HIS A 150 -13.43 6.23 15.17
CA HIS A 150 -14.70 5.59 15.50
C HIS A 150 -15.33 4.79 14.34
N GLY A 151 -14.74 4.83 13.14
CA GLY A 151 -15.17 3.99 12.02
C GLY A 151 -16.53 4.38 11.43
N ILE A 152 -17.20 3.41 10.80
CA ILE A 152 -18.58 3.53 10.32
C ILE A 152 -19.49 2.93 11.39
N ASN A 153 -20.30 3.78 12.02
CA ASN A 153 -21.25 3.39 13.05
C ASN A 153 -22.59 2.97 12.42
N PHE A 154 -23.04 1.75 12.72
CA PHE A 154 -24.32 1.20 12.24
C PHE A 154 -25.47 1.35 13.24
N SER A 155 -25.20 1.81 14.46
CA SER A 155 -26.19 1.95 15.53
C SER A 155 -27.01 3.25 15.46
N GLU A 156 -26.52 4.30 14.78
CA GLU A 156 -27.16 5.64 14.80
C GLU A 156 -28.11 5.95 13.63
N GLY A 157 -28.49 4.99 12.78
CA GLY A 157 -29.34 5.34 11.62
C GLY A 157 -30.19 4.23 10.98
N LEU A 158 -30.07 2.99 11.42
CA LEU A 158 -30.82 1.84 10.88
C LEU A 158 -31.51 0.99 11.97
N ALA A 159 -31.49 1.44 13.23
CA ALA A 159 -31.93 0.62 14.36
C ALA A 159 -33.32 1.02 14.88
N TYR A 160 -34.22 0.04 14.89
CA TYR A 160 -35.42 -0.02 15.73
C TYR A 160 -35.02 0.16 17.20
N PRO A 161 -35.84 0.79 18.08
CA PRO A 161 -35.43 1.04 19.46
C PRO A 161 -35.43 -0.28 20.25
N GLY A 162 -34.25 -0.77 20.61
CA GLY A 162 -34.09 -1.96 21.44
C GLY A 162 -32.61 -2.36 21.59
N TYR A 163 -32.14 -2.31 22.84
CA TYR A 163 -30.86 -2.79 23.39
C TYR A 163 -29.97 -3.63 22.44
N TYR A 164 -28.94 -3.00 21.87
CA TYR A 164 -27.69 -3.68 21.50
C TYR A 164 -26.52 -2.97 22.19
N GLY A 165 -25.53 -3.77 22.62
CA GLY A 165 -24.36 -3.33 23.41
C GLY A 165 -23.40 -2.38 22.65
N PRO A 166 -22.30 -1.96 23.30
CA PRO A 166 -21.41 -0.96 22.75
C PRO A 166 -20.75 -1.46 21.45
N ASP A 167 -20.82 -0.62 20.41
CA ASP A 167 -19.88 -0.56 19.28
C ASP A 167 -19.87 -1.68 18.23
N THR A 168 -20.98 -1.88 17.49
CA THR A 168 -20.91 -2.50 16.14
C THR A 168 -20.35 -1.50 15.11
N ASN A 169 -19.10 -1.08 15.29
CA ASN A 169 -18.42 -0.12 14.41
C ASN A 169 -17.43 -0.86 13.48
N ILE A 170 -17.49 -0.58 12.18
CA ILE A 170 -16.42 -1.04 11.26
C ILE A 170 -15.34 0.04 11.21
N ALA A 171 -14.19 -0.24 11.81
CA ALA A 171 -13.05 0.68 11.80
C ALA A 171 -12.54 0.91 10.36
N TRP A 172 -12.26 2.17 10.02
CA TRP A 172 -11.61 2.52 8.75
C TRP A 172 -10.26 1.81 8.57
N TYR A 173 -9.54 1.62 9.67
CA TYR A 173 -8.31 0.84 9.71
C TYR A 173 -8.50 -0.58 9.13
N ALA A 174 -9.57 -1.28 9.53
CA ALA A 174 -9.84 -2.63 9.05
C ALA A 174 -10.10 -2.65 7.53
N LEU A 175 -10.81 -1.65 7.01
CA LEU A 175 -11.05 -1.48 5.57
C LEU A 175 -9.74 -1.24 4.82
N CYS A 176 -8.82 -0.42 5.37
CA CYS A 176 -7.51 -0.18 4.78
C CYS A 176 -6.66 -1.47 4.73
N ILE A 177 -6.60 -2.23 5.82
CA ILE A 177 -5.82 -3.48 5.89
C ILE A 177 -6.38 -4.52 4.91
N LEU A 178 -7.70 -4.75 4.93
CA LEU A 178 -8.33 -5.71 4.03
C LEU A 178 -8.22 -5.27 2.56
N GLY A 179 -8.45 -3.99 2.28
CA GLY A 179 -8.30 -3.42 0.95
C GLY A 179 -6.87 -3.56 0.43
N GLY A 180 -5.86 -3.26 1.26
CA GLY A 180 -4.46 -3.46 0.92
C GLY A 180 -4.12 -4.93 0.62
N ALA A 181 -4.61 -5.86 1.45
CA ALA A 181 -4.42 -7.29 1.23
C ALA A 181 -5.02 -7.78 -0.09
N LEU A 182 -6.25 -7.35 -0.42
CA LEU A 182 -6.92 -7.70 -1.66
C LEU A 182 -6.22 -7.10 -2.89
N ILE A 183 -5.80 -5.83 -2.83
CA ILE A 183 -5.03 -5.19 -3.91
C ILE A 183 -3.76 -5.99 -4.20
N VAL A 184 -3.01 -6.38 -3.15
CA VAL A 184 -1.81 -7.20 -3.28
C VAL A 184 -2.13 -8.58 -3.84
N TYR A 185 -3.17 -9.23 -3.36
CA TYR A 185 -3.60 -10.54 -3.86
C TYR A 185 -3.86 -10.49 -5.37
N PHE A 186 -4.70 -9.55 -5.83
CA PHE A 186 -5.02 -9.44 -7.26
C PHE A 186 -3.79 -9.08 -8.09
N TYR A 187 -2.95 -8.14 -7.63
CA TYR A 187 -1.70 -7.81 -8.30
C TYR A 187 -0.79 -9.04 -8.45
N CYS A 188 -0.59 -9.80 -7.37
CA CYS A 188 0.22 -11.01 -7.38
C CYS A 188 -0.38 -12.07 -8.30
N ASP A 189 -1.69 -12.26 -8.30
CA ASP A 189 -2.37 -13.23 -9.16
C ASP A 189 -2.16 -12.92 -10.65
N HIS A 190 -2.24 -11.65 -11.05
CA HIS A 190 -1.93 -11.26 -12.43
C HIS A 190 -0.45 -11.41 -12.78
N ARG A 191 0.45 -11.09 -11.85
CA ARG A 191 1.89 -11.31 -12.07
C ARG A 191 2.21 -12.80 -12.21
N MET A 192 1.49 -13.65 -11.48
CA MET A 192 1.55 -15.10 -11.64
C MET A 192 0.97 -15.53 -12.99
N TYR A 193 -0.13 -14.95 -13.45
CA TYR A 193 -0.65 -15.20 -14.80
C TYR A 193 0.34 -14.79 -15.90
N GLN A 194 0.97 -13.62 -15.81
CA GLN A 194 2.00 -13.20 -16.77
C GLN A 194 3.20 -14.16 -16.81
N GLN A 195 3.51 -14.80 -15.67
CA GLN A 195 4.68 -15.67 -15.53
C GLN A 195 4.39 -17.13 -15.88
N TYR A 196 3.17 -17.61 -15.61
CA TYR A 196 2.79 -19.03 -15.67
C TYR A 196 1.53 -19.30 -16.50
N GLY A 197 0.92 -18.28 -17.10
CA GLY A 197 -0.26 -18.40 -17.97
C GLY A 197 -1.56 -18.78 -17.25
N LYS A 198 -1.60 -18.73 -15.91
CA LYS A 198 -2.76 -19.20 -15.12
C LYS A 198 -3.02 -18.31 -13.90
N HIS A 199 -4.29 -17.94 -13.72
CA HIS A 199 -4.84 -17.28 -12.52
C HIS A 199 -5.20 -18.31 -11.43
N GLY A 200 -5.32 -17.84 -10.20
CA GLY A 200 -5.74 -18.62 -9.02
C GLY A 200 -4.64 -19.48 -8.40
N ILE A 201 -3.38 -19.35 -8.84
CA ILE A 201 -2.25 -20.14 -8.29
C ILE A 201 -2.06 -19.85 -6.79
N LEU A 202 -2.27 -18.59 -6.38
CA LEU A 202 -2.12 -18.14 -5.00
C LEU A 202 -3.43 -18.15 -4.21
N GLU A 203 -4.58 -18.48 -4.82
CA GLU A 203 -5.90 -18.37 -4.20
C GLU A 203 -6.01 -19.19 -2.91
N SER A 204 -5.79 -20.50 -3.01
CA SER A 204 -5.83 -21.39 -1.84
C SER A 204 -4.77 -21.05 -0.79
N THR A 205 -3.64 -20.46 -1.21
CA THR A 205 -2.59 -20.01 -0.30
C THR A 205 -3.04 -18.78 0.48
N PHE A 206 -3.64 -17.79 -0.19
CA PHE A 206 -4.17 -16.59 0.43
C PHE A 206 -5.31 -16.92 1.41
N LEU A 207 -6.26 -17.77 0.98
CA LEU A 207 -7.41 -18.18 1.80
C LEU A 207 -7.04 -18.93 3.08
N LEU A 208 -5.85 -19.52 3.15
CA LEU A 208 -5.35 -20.17 4.37
C LEU A 208 -4.39 -19.29 5.16
N ALA A 209 -3.48 -18.60 4.48
CA ALA A 209 -2.48 -17.75 5.11
C ALA A 209 -3.11 -16.55 5.83
N PHE A 210 -4.14 -15.92 5.25
CA PHE A 210 -4.77 -14.74 5.83
C PHE A 210 -5.48 -15.06 7.16
N PRO A 211 -6.38 -16.06 7.25
CA PRO A 211 -6.97 -16.46 8.54
C PRO A 211 -5.92 -16.97 9.54
N ALA A 212 -4.93 -17.73 9.09
CA ALA A 212 -3.85 -18.20 9.96
C ALA A 212 -3.05 -17.04 10.57
N GLY A 213 -2.86 -15.94 9.81
CA GLY A 213 -2.27 -14.71 10.31
C GLY A 213 -3.11 -14.05 11.40
N VAL A 214 -4.43 -13.95 11.22
CA VAL A 214 -5.32 -13.39 12.26
C VAL A 214 -5.25 -14.24 13.54
N VAL A 215 -5.30 -15.57 13.41
CA VAL A 215 -5.18 -16.49 14.54
C VAL A 215 -3.83 -16.35 15.24
N GLY A 216 -2.72 -16.30 14.49
CA GLY A 216 -1.39 -16.15 15.08
C GLY A 216 -1.17 -14.81 15.75
N ALA A 217 -1.74 -13.73 15.19
CA ALA A 217 -1.68 -12.40 15.81
C ALA A 217 -2.32 -12.40 17.19
N ARG A 218 -3.45 -13.10 17.36
CA ARG A 218 -4.11 -13.27 18.66
C ARG A 218 -3.29 -14.16 19.60
N ILE A 219 -2.80 -15.31 19.13
CA ILE A 219 -2.01 -16.23 19.95
C ILE A 219 -0.79 -15.52 20.55
N PHE A 220 -0.03 -14.77 19.74
CA PHE A 220 1.15 -14.07 20.23
C PHE A 220 0.80 -12.92 21.18
N TYR A 221 -0.34 -12.26 20.98
CA TYR A 221 -0.85 -11.27 21.94
C TYR A 221 -1.14 -11.92 23.30
N VAL A 222 -1.88 -13.02 23.29
CA VAL A 222 -2.25 -13.77 24.49
C VAL A 222 -1.02 -14.29 25.23
N ILE A 223 -0.01 -14.77 24.51
CA ILE A 223 1.26 -15.20 25.11
C ILE A 223 1.98 -14.02 25.77
N GLY A 224 2.05 -12.87 25.09
CA GLY A 224 2.74 -11.68 25.62
C GLY A 224 2.06 -11.11 26.86
N GLU A 225 0.72 -11.09 26.88
CA GLU A 225 -0.09 -10.50 27.95
C GLU A 225 -0.69 -11.55 28.90
N TRP A 226 -0.14 -12.78 28.91
CA TRP A 226 -0.74 -13.90 29.65
C TRP A 226 -0.94 -13.58 31.14
N ASN A 227 0.13 -13.16 31.80
CA ASN A 227 0.12 -12.90 33.24
C ASN A 227 -0.66 -11.63 33.62
N THR A 228 -0.77 -10.68 32.70
CA THR A 228 -1.36 -9.35 32.93
C THR A 228 -2.85 -9.31 32.62
N GLN A 229 -3.32 -10.08 31.63
CA GLN A 229 -4.69 -9.98 31.12
C GLN A 229 -5.46 -11.32 31.11
N PHE A 230 -4.79 -12.45 30.87
CA PHE A 230 -5.49 -13.72 30.57
C PHE A 230 -5.45 -14.75 31.70
N ALA A 231 -4.50 -14.67 32.63
CA ALA A 231 -4.35 -15.66 33.70
C ALA A 231 -5.57 -15.72 34.64
N SER A 232 -6.23 -14.58 34.88
CA SER A 232 -7.43 -14.49 35.73
C SER A 232 -8.71 -14.90 35.03
N ASP A 233 -8.77 -14.77 33.70
CA ASP A 233 -9.89 -15.25 32.88
C ASP A 233 -9.36 -15.79 31.53
N PRO A 234 -8.98 -17.08 31.47
CA PRO A 234 -8.42 -17.66 30.26
C PRO A 234 -9.38 -17.64 29.07
N MET A 235 -10.70 -17.57 29.29
CA MET A 235 -11.67 -17.58 28.20
C MET A 235 -11.67 -16.28 27.40
N SER A 236 -11.25 -15.17 28.00
CA SER A 236 -11.07 -13.88 27.31
C SER A 236 -10.06 -13.97 26.15
N MET A 237 -9.20 -15.00 26.09
CA MET A 237 -8.28 -15.19 24.96
C MET A 237 -8.99 -15.37 23.61
N PHE A 238 -10.25 -15.81 23.60
CA PHE A 238 -11.06 -15.95 22.38
C PHE A 238 -11.78 -14.66 21.97
N ALA A 239 -11.86 -13.67 22.86
CA ALA A 239 -12.52 -12.40 22.60
C ALA A 239 -11.66 -11.50 21.69
N ILE A 240 -11.60 -11.86 20.40
CA ILE A 240 -10.85 -11.12 19.38
C ILE A 240 -11.45 -9.75 19.07
N TRP A 241 -12.72 -9.53 19.43
CA TRP A 241 -13.41 -8.26 19.28
C TRP A 241 -12.96 -7.22 20.32
N ASP A 242 -12.35 -7.65 21.43
CA ASP A 242 -11.76 -6.75 22.43
C ASP A 242 -10.40 -6.16 21.96
N GLY A 243 -10.01 -6.43 20.71
CA GLY A 243 -8.72 -6.04 20.15
C GLY A 243 -7.59 -6.99 20.57
N GLY A 244 -6.36 -6.48 20.66
CA GLY A 244 -5.20 -7.29 21.07
C GLY A 244 -4.74 -8.28 20.00
N LEU A 245 -4.09 -7.75 18.97
CA LEU A 245 -3.49 -8.51 17.87
C LEU A 245 -2.06 -8.03 17.65
N THR A 246 -1.11 -8.96 17.66
CA THR A 246 0.30 -8.63 17.39
C THR A 246 0.64 -8.90 15.93
N ILE A 247 1.22 -7.89 15.26
CA ILE A 247 1.64 -8.04 13.86
C ILE A 247 2.71 -9.15 13.69
N LEU A 248 3.57 -9.35 14.70
CA LEU A 248 4.63 -10.34 14.67
C LEU A 248 4.07 -11.76 14.62
N GLY A 249 3.07 -12.07 15.46
CA GLY A 249 2.40 -13.36 15.43
C GLY A 249 1.68 -13.62 14.11
N GLY A 250 0.98 -12.60 13.59
CA GLY A 250 0.24 -12.76 12.34
C GLY A 250 1.12 -12.90 11.11
N ALA A 251 2.22 -12.14 11.04
CA ALA A 251 3.22 -12.31 10.00
C ALA A 251 3.84 -13.70 10.05
N PHE A 252 4.25 -14.16 11.24
CA PHE A 252 4.90 -15.45 11.41
C PHE A 252 3.99 -16.62 10.99
N THR A 253 2.80 -16.73 11.57
CA THR A 253 1.89 -17.86 11.26
C THR A 253 1.37 -17.78 9.82
N GLY A 254 1.05 -16.58 9.32
CA GLY A 254 0.63 -16.39 7.94
C GLY A 254 1.69 -16.83 6.93
N ILE A 255 2.96 -16.46 7.16
CA ILE A 255 4.10 -16.89 6.33
C ILE A 255 4.29 -18.40 6.42
N VAL A 256 4.33 -18.97 7.62
CA VAL A 256 4.58 -20.41 7.81
C VAL A 256 3.49 -21.24 7.14
N VAL A 257 2.21 -20.94 7.39
CA VAL A 257 1.08 -21.67 6.80
C VAL A 257 1.04 -21.45 5.28
N GLY A 258 1.19 -20.20 4.83
CA GLY A 258 1.15 -19.86 3.41
C GLY A 258 2.26 -20.55 2.60
N VAL A 259 3.51 -20.45 3.04
CA VAL A 259 4.65 -21.09 2.35
C VAL A 259 4.51 -22.61 2.38
N SER A 260 4.16 -23.20 3.53
CA SER A 260 4.01 -24.65 3.66
C SER A 260 2.90 -25.19 2.75
N TRP A 261 1.74 -24.52 2.75
CA TRP A 261 0.63 -24.88 1.89
C TRP A 261 0.97 -24.74 0.41
N PHE A 262 1.61 -23.62 0.03
CA PHE A 262 2.04 -23.40 -1.34
C PHE A 262 2.98 -24.50 -1.81
N MET A 263 4.01 -24.83 -1.03
CA MET A 263 4.96 -25.89 -1.37
C MET A 263 4.30 -27.27 -1.47
N TRP A 264 3.29 -27.54 -0.64
CA TRP A 264 2.55 -28.80 -0.67
C TRP A 264 1.64 -28.92 -1.90
N ARG A 265 0.84 -27.89 -2.19
CA ARG A 265 -0.23 -27.93 -3.19
C ARG A 265 0.24 -27.59 -4.61
N ASN A 266 1.20 -26.68 -4.72
CA ASN A 266 1.65 -26.06 -5.98
C ASN A 266 3.04 -26.61 -6.38
N LYS A 267 3.14 -27.94 -6.48
CA LYS A 267 4.37 -28.59 -6.97
C LYS A 267 4.64 -28.17 -8.41
N GLY A 268 5.90 -27.85 -8.71
CA GLY A 268 6.35 -27.42 -10.05
C GLY A 268 6.49 -25.90 -10.22
N TYR A 269 5.97 -25.10 -9.29
CA TYR A 269 6.21 -23.66 -9.30
C TYR A 269 7.50 -23.32 -8.52
N ASN A 270 8.29 -22.38 -9.05
CA ASN A 270 9.52 -21.96 -8.39
C ASN A 270 9.19 -20.97 -7.27
N ILE A 271 9.37 -21.39 -6.01
CA ILE A 271 9.07 -20.58 -4.83
C ILE A 271 9.82 -19.24 -4.81
N PHE A 272 11.02 -19.15 -5.38
CA PHE A 272 11.78 -17.90 -5.45
C PHE A 272 11.17 -16.91 -6.44
N VAL A 273 10.54 -17.40 -7.52
CA VAL A 273 9.76 -16.56 -8.44
C VAL A 273 8.52 -16.03 -7.75
N VAL A 274 7.84 -16.88 -6.97
CA VAL A 274 6.67 -16.48 -6.21
C VAL A 274 7.04 -15.45 -5.13
N ALA A 275 8.14 -15.67 -4.41
CA ALA A 275 8.66 -14.72 -3.44
C ALA A 275 9.02 -13.38 -4.10
N ASP A 276 9.69 -13.38 -5.26
CA ASP A 276 10.02 -12.18 -6.04
C ASP A 276 8.77 -11.38 -6.46
N ILE A 277 7.59 -12.03 -6.52
CA ILE A 277 6.32 -11.37 -6.82
C ILE A 277 5.66 -10.88 -5.52
N VAL A 278 5.53 -11.74 -4.52
CA VAL A 278 4.72 -11.48 -3.32
C VAL A 278 5.37 -10.46 -2.38
N LEU A 279 6.64 -10.64 -2.02
CA LEU A 279 7.32 -9.82 -1.00
C LEU A 279 7.38 -8.33 -1.34
N PRO A 280 7.86 -7.91 -2.53
CA PRO A 280 7.86 -6.47 -2.85
C PRO A 280 6.44 -5.90 -2.91
N SER A 281 5.43 -6.69 -3.28
CA SER A 281 4.04 -6.25 -3.32
C SER A 281 3.45 -5.97 -1.94
N ILE A 282 3.98 -6.54 -0.86
CA ILE A 282 3.58 -6.20 0.52
C ILE A 282 3.73 -4.70 0.79
N LEU A 283 4.67 -4.02 0.14
CA LEU A 283 4.83 -2.56 0.26
C LEU A 283 3.57 -1.79 -0.21
N ILE A 284 2.79 -2.33 -1.14
CA ILE A 284 1.49 -1.75 -1.53
C ILE A 284 0.51 -1.85 -0.35
N ALA A 285 0.39 -3.04 0.25
CA ALA A 285 -0.48 -3.23 1.42
C ALA A 285 -0.02 -2.37 2.61
N GLN A 286 1.29 -2.22 2.83
CA GLN A 286 1.82 -1.31 3.85
C GLN A 286 1.46 0.15 3.54
N ALA A 287 1.59 0.60 2.30
CA ALA A 287 1.21 1.96 1.91
C ALA A 287 -0.29 2.24 2.14
N VAL A 288 -1.17 1.28 1.81
CA VAL A 288 -2.60 1.40 2.07
C VAL A 288 -2.90 1.32 3.58
N GLY A 289 -2.24 0.42 4.30
CA GLY A 289 -2.39 0.27 5.75
C GLY A 289 -2.01 1.53 6.54
N ARG A 290 -1.06 2.34 6.04
CA ARG A 290 -0.72 3.64 6.67
C ARG A 290 -1.90 4.60 6.69
N TRP A 291 -2.81 4.55 5.72
CA TRP A 291 -4.05 5.32 5.79
C TRP A 291 -4.96 4.87 6.93
N GLY A 292 -4.88 3.61 7.34
CA GLY A 292 -5.51 3.14 8.58
C GLY A 292 -4.98 3.88 9.80
N ASN A 293 -3.65 4.01 9.92
CA ASN A 293 -3.03 4.77 11.02
C ASN A 293 -3.50 6.23 11.04
N PHE A 294 -3.68 6.85 9.86
CA PHE A 294 -4.27 8.18 9.74
C PHE A 294 -5.69 8.24 10.32
N PHE A 295 -6.57 7.31 9.95
CA PHE A 295 -7.93 7.31 10.50
C PHE A 295 -7.94 7.10 12.01
N ASN A 296 -7.04 6.26 12.54
CA ASN A 296 -6.87 6.04 13.98
C ASN A 296 -6.11 7.16 14.72
N ALA A 297 -5.58 8.16 14.01
CA ALA A 297 -4.69 9.19 14.56
C ALA A 297 -3.50 8.64 15.37
N GLU A 298 -2.97 7.48 14.97
CA GLU A 298 -1.88 6.78 15.64
C GLU A 298 -0.60 6.78 14.79
N VAL A 299 0.54 6.49 15.42
CA VAL A 299 1.83 6.29 14.73
C VAL A 299 2.23 7.52 13.89
N HIS A 300 1.96 8.71 14.42
CA HIS A 300 2.34 9.98 13.83
C HIS A 300 3.79 10.37 14.18
N GLY A 301 4.31 11.38 13.48
CA GLY A 301 5.66 11.88 13.74
C GLY A 301 5.71 12.95 14.82
N LEU A 302 6.89 13.50 15.03
CA LEU A 302 7.11 14.54 16.03
C LEU A 302 6.27 15.81 15.76
N PRO A 303 5.96 16.60 16.80
CA PRO A 303 5.37 17.93 16.66
C PRO A 303 6.22 18.84 15.77
N MET A 304 5.58 19.55 14.83
CA MET A 304 6.22 20.52 13.92
C MET A 304 5.28 21.70 13.67
N ASP A 305 5.82 22.80 13.15
CA ASP A 305 5.04 23.94 12.68
C ASP A 305 4.01 23.50 11.62
N GLY A 306 2.74 23.85 11.87
CA GLY A 306 1.62 23.56 11.00
C GLY A 306 1.60 24.38 9.71
N GLU A 307 2.29 25.52 9.64
CA GLU A 307 2.29 26.35 8.42
C GLU A 307 2.85 25.59 7.21
N PHE A 308 3.90 24.79 7.44
CA PHE A 308 4.54 23.96 6.41
C PHE A 308 3.59 22.93 5.78
N TRP A 309 2.57 22.48 6.51
CA TRP A 309 1.62 21.46 6.08
C TRP A 309 0.27 22.03 5.64
N SER A 310 0.12 23.36 5.59
CA SER A 310 -1.13 24.05 5.24
C SER A 310 -1.62 23.81 3.80
N TRP A 311 -0.75 23.30 2.93
CA TRP A 311 -1.10 22.89 1.56
C TRP A 311 -1.80 21.53 1.49
N LEU A 312 -1.80 20.75 2.58
CA LEU A 312 -2.52 19.47 2.63
C LEU A 312 -4.03 19.72 2.59
N PRO A 313 -4.81 18.76 2.05
CA PRO A 313 -6.26 18.79 2.14
C PRO A 313 -6.71 19.02 3.58
N LYS A 314 -7.73 19.86 3.79
CA LYS A 314 -8.24 20.26 5.10
C LYS A 314 -8.56 19.05 5.98
N ILE A 315 -9.14 18.00 5.40
CA ILE A 315 -9.45 16.79 6.16
C ILE A 315 -8.20 16.11 6.75
N ILE A 316 -7.09 16.15 6.01
CA ILE A 316 -5.80 15.61 6.45
C ILE A 316 -5.20 16.56 7.49
N TYR A 317 -5.11 17.85 7.15
CA TYR A 317 -4.50 18.86 7.99
C TYR A 317 -5.18 18.99 9.37
N ASN A 318 -6.50 18.90 9.41
CA ASN A 318 -7.26 18.95 10.65
C ASN A 318 -7.05 17.69 11.49
N ASN A 319 -6.98 16.51 10.87
CA ASN A 319 -6.82 15.25 11.59
C ASN A 319 -5.43 15.11 12.24
N ILE A 320 -4.35 15.54 11.56
CA ILE A 320 -2.97 15.46 12.07
C ILE A 320 -2.67 16.39 13.26
N ARG A 321 -3.68 17.10 13.77
CA ARG A 321 -3.62 17.89 15.02
C ARG A 321 -4.03 17.10 16.26
N PHE A 322 -4.54 15.89 16.09
CA PHE A 322 -5.08 15.07 17.17
C PHE A 322 -4.25 13.81 17.37
N GLY A 323 -4.10 13.39 18.63
CA GLY A 323 -3.62 12.05 18.96
C GLY A 323 -4.73 11.01 18.91
N HIS A 324 -4.39 9.75 19.19
CA HIS A 324 -5.34 8.63 19.23
C HIS A 324 -6.43 8.82 20.30
N ASP A 325 -6.13 9.50 21.40
CA ASP A 325 -7.08 9.88 22.47
C ASP A 325 -8.04 10.99 22.04
N GLY A 326 -7.86 11.53 20.84
CA GLY A 326 -8.60 12.65 20.30
C GLY A 326 -8.35 13.98 20.99
N LEU A 327 -7.30 14.06 21.79
CA LEU A 327 -6.84 15.29 22.40
C LEU A 327 -5.71 15.90 21.57
N THR A 328 -5.65 17.22 21.58
CA THR A 328 -4.52 17.97 21.04
C THR A 328 -3.52 18.18 22.17
N THR A 329 -2.48 17.35 22.22
CA THR A 329 -1.34 17.52 23.15
C THR A 329 -0.28 18.48 22.63
N LEU A 330 -0.51 19.04 21.43
CA LEU A 330 0.39 19.93 20.70
C LEU A 330 0.29 21.38 21.17
N ALA A 331 1.39 22.13 21.05
CA ALA A 331 1.34 23.57 21.28
C ALA A 331 0.51 24.28 20.18
N PRO A 332 -0.05 25.47 20.46
CA PRO A 332 -0.83 26.21 19.48
C PRO A 332 -0.06 26.40 18.15
N GLY A 333 -0.71 26.09 17.03
CA GLY A 333 -0.13 26.20 15.69
C GLY A 333 0.70 24.98 15.24
N GLN A 334 0.95 24.01 16.11
CA GLN A 334 1.67 22.79 15.74
C GLN A 334 0.74 21.71 15.15
N VAL A 335 1.33 20.84 14.34
CA VAL A 335 0.74 19.59 13.84
C VAL A 335 1.74 18.45 14.05
N PHE A 336 1.26 17.21 14.08
CA PHE A 336 2.16 16.08 13.98
C PHE A 336 2.67 15.93 12.55
N VAL A 337 3.94 15.58 12.38
CA VAL A 337 4.47 15.22 11.06
C VAL A 337 3.64 14.05 10.50
N PRO A 338 3.07 14.16 9.29
CA PRO A 338 2.17 13.16 8.70
C PRO A 338 2.95 11.93 8.21
N LEU A 339 3.53 11.16 9.13
CA LEU A 339 4.33 9.97 8.82
C LEU A 339 3.53 8.92 8.05
N PHE A 340 2.21 8.86 8.22
CA PHE A 340 1.37 7.98 7.42
C PHE A 340 1.55 8.23 5.91
N LEU A 341 1.60 9.50 5.50
CA LEU A 341 1.70 9.91 4.10
C LEU A 341 3.13 9.73 3.59
N ILE A 342 4.11 10.12 4.40
CA ILE A 342 5.53 9.97 4.08
C ILE A 342 5.87 8.48 3.92
N GLU A 343 5.47 7.64 4.87
CA GLU A 343 5.74 6.20 4.85
C GLU A 343 4.96 5.51 3.72
N ALA A 344 3.71 5.91 3.44
CA ALA A 344 2.97 5.40 2.30
C ALA A 344 3.68 5.70 0.97
N ALA A 345 4.18 6.92 0.79
CA ALA A 345 4.91 7.33 -0.41
C ALA A 345 6.24 6.57 -0.55
N ILE A 346 7.00 6.42 0.54
CA ILE A 346 8.27 5.67 0.54
C ILE A 346 8.03 4.19 0.26
N ASN A 347 6.99 3.58 0.82
CA ASN A 347 6.65 2.18 0.52
C ASN A 347 6.27 2.01 -0.96
N MET A 348 5.49 2.94 -1.52
CA MET A 348 5.15 2.90 -2.96
C MET A 348 6.39 3.07 -3.84
N LEU A 349 7.31 3.97 -3.47
CA LEU A 349 8.59 4.13 -4.16
C LEU A 349 9.41 2.84 -4.12
N GLY A 350 9.49 2.19 -2.95
CA GLY A 350 10.17 0.92 -2.78
C GLY A 350 9.60 -0.18 -3.67
N PHE A 351 8.27 -0.28 -3.73
CA PHE A 351 7.60 -1.20 -4.63
C PHE A 351 7.98 -0.91 -6.08
N ILE A 352 7.96 0.36 -6.51
CA ILE A 352 8.31 0.74 -7.89
C ILE A 352 9.75 0.35 -8.23
N LEU A 353 10.70 0.62 -7.32
CA LEU A 353 12.11 0.30 -7.50
C LEU A 353 12.34 -1.22 -7.54
N LEU A 354 11.78 -1.96 -6.60
CA LEU A 354 11.96 -3.42 -6.53
C LEU A 354 11.26 -4.13 -7.70
N ALA A 355 9.98 -3.85 -7.94
CA ALA A 355 9.19 -4.60 -8.92
C ALA A 355 9.54 -4.23 -10.37
N PHE A 356 9.76 -2.94 -10.68
CA PHE A 356 9.94 -2.48 -12.06
C PHE A 356 11.39 -2.18 -12.41
N VAL A 357 12.15 -1.53 -11.53
CA VAL A 357 13.57 -1.26 -11.84
C VAL A 357 14.39 -2.53 -11.69
N ILE A 358 14.35 -3.18 -10.54
CA ILE A 358 15.15 -4.39 -10.26
C ILE A 358 14.51 -5.61 -10.93
N GLY A 359 13.23 -5.86 -10.68
CA GLY A 359 12.52 -7.05 -11.15
C GLY A 359 12.27 -7.13 -12.65
N LYS A 360 12.29 -5.99 -13.37
CA LYS A 360 12.04 -5.93 -14.82
C LYS A 360 13.22 -5.34 -15.61
N LYS A 361 13.62 -4.09 -15.34
CA LYS A 361 14.66 -3.41 -16.14
C LYS A 361 16.06 -4.02 -15.93
N LEU A 362 16.39 -4.39 -14.70
CA LEU A 362 17.65 -5.03 -14.34
C LEU A 362 17.53 -6.55 -14.21
N ARG A 363 16.46 -7.17 -14.75
CA ARG A 363 16.22 -8.61 -14.61
C ARG A 363 17.36 -9.49 -15.13
N LYS A 364 18.09 -9.02 -16.16
CA LYS A 364 19.30 -9.70 -16.66
C LYS A 364 20.39 -9.86 -15.59
N PHE A 365 20.40 -8.98 -14.60
CA PHE A 365 21.34 -8.91 -13.50
C PHE A 365 20.76 -9.41 -12.18
N THR A 366 19.64 -10.12 -12.17
CA THR A 366 19.10 -10.68 -10.92
C THR A 366 18.91 -12.18 -11.03
N ALA A 367 19.06 -12.86 -9.90
CA ALA A 367 18.62 -14.22 -9.70
C ALA A 367 17.17 -14.24 -9.19
N PHE A 368 16.54 -15.42 -9.29
CA PHE A 368 15.26 -15.63 -8.62
C PHE A 368 15.48 -15.52 -7.11
N GLY A 369 14.66 -14.75 -6.42
CA GLY A 369 14.76 -14.50 -4.98
C GLY A 369 15.45 -13.17 -4.62
N ASP A 370 16.18 -12.53 -5.53
CA ASP A 370 16.88 -11.27 -5.23
C ASP A 370 15.90 -10.11 -4.97
N VAL A 371 14.75 -10.09 -5.64
CA VAL A 371 13.75 -9.02 -5.45
C VAL A 371 13.08 -9.19 -4.10
N ALA A 372 12.77 -10.43 -3.73
CA ALA A 372 12.31 -10.80 -2.39
C ALA A 372 13.32 -10.41 -1.31
N LEU A 373 14.61 -10.65 -1.53
CA LEU A 373 15.64 -10.28 -0.56
C LEU A 373 15.86 -8.77 -0.48
N GLY A 374 15.70 -8.07 -1.62
CA GLY A 374 15.71 -6.62 -1.69
C GLY A 374 14.59 -5.96 -0.88
N TYR A 375 13.44 -6.63 -0.70
CA TYR A 375 12.37 -6.17 0.19
C TYR A 375 12.85 -6.06 1.65
N PHE A 376 13.61 -7.03 2.17
CA PHE A 376 14.13 -6.95 3.55
C PHE A 376 15.08 -5.77 3.73
N ILE A 377 15.96 -5.53 2.74
CA ILE A 377 16.84 -4.36 2.78
C ILE A 377 16.02 -3.08 2.75
N TRP A 378 15.05 -2.96 1.84
CA TRP A 378 14.17 -1.80 1.76
C TRP A 378 13.44 -1.55 3.08
N TYR A 379 12.82 -2.59 3.65
CA TYR A 379 12.08 -2.49 4.91
C TYR A 379 12.98 -2.02 6.06
N GLY A 380 14.16 -2.63 6.21
CA GLY A 380 15.11 -2.23 7.24
C GLY A 380 15.56 -0.77 7.07
N LEU A 381 15.80 -0.33 5.84
CA LEU A 381 16.17 1.05 5.54
C LEU A 381 15.08 2.07 5.89
N VAL A 382 13.83 1.79 5.49
CA VAL A 382 12.68 2.65 5.81
C VAL A 382 12.50 2.75 7.32
N ARG A 383 12.66 1.63 8.04
CA ARG A 383 12.60 1.60 9.51
C ARG A 383 13.69 2.51 10.12
N ALA A 384 14.95 2.36 9.71
CA ALA A 384 16.04 3.21 10.20
C ALA A 384 15.82 4.71 9.92
N LEU A 385 15.27 5.04 8.74
CA LEU A 385 15.03 6.42 8.33
C LEU A 385 13.89 7.07 9.14
N LEU A 386 12.79 6.34 9.34
CA LEU A 386 11.58 6.91 9.94
C LEU A 386 11.56 6.81 11.46
N GLU A 387 12.33 5.90 12.07
CA GLU A 387 12.33 5.74 13.52
C GLU A 387 12.64 7.03 14.29
N PRO A 388 13.66 7.84 13.92
CA PRO A 388 13.96 9.08 14.62
C PRO A 388 12.88 10.16 14.47
N LEU A 389 12.00 10.02 13.47
CA LEU A 389 10.93 10.98 13.18
C LEU A 389 9.62 10.65 13.90
N ARG A 390 9.50 9.46 14.49
CA ARG A 390 8.30 9.01 15.19
C ARG A 390 8.13 9.73 16.52
N ASP A 391 6.89 9.95 16.91
CA ASP A 391 6.60 10.32 18.28
C ASP A 391 7.13 9.23 19.26
N SER A 392 7.64 9.69 20.40
CA SER A 392 8.28 8.86 21.43
C SER A 392 7.41 7.69 21.91
N GLN A 393 6.09 7.83 21.90
CA GLN A 393 5.15 6.79 22.32
C GLN A 393 5.12 5.59 21.36
N TYR A 394 5.50 5.80 20.09
CA TYR A 394 5.49 4.77 19.05
C TYR A 394 6.89 4.25 18.69
N ILE A 395 7.91 4.65 19.43
CA ILE A 395 9.27 4.11 19.31
C ILE A 395 9.35 2.83 20.15
N MET A 396 9.58 1.71 19.47
CA MET A 396 9.77 0.43 20.13
C MET A 396 11.18 0.36 20.72
N ASN A 397 11.40 1.05 21.85
CA ASN A 397 12.69 1.17 22.56
C ASN A 397 13.88 1.29 21.59
N SER A 398 14.38 2.50 21.37
CA SER A 398 15.32 2.86 20.28
C SER A 398 16.30 1.75 19.85
N PHE A 399 16.95 1.05 20.80
CA PHE A 399 17.80 -0.10 20.54
C PHE A 399 17.15 -1.19 19.65
N TRP A 400 15.96 -1.66 19.97
CA TRP A 400 15.28 -2.75 19.26
C TRP A 400 14.89 -2.35 17.84
N SER A 401 14.47 -1.11 17.64
CA SER A 401 14.17 -0.61 16.29
C SER A 401 15.40 -0.56 15.39
N TRP A 402 16.56 -0.14 15.92
CA TRP A 402 17.83 -0.18 15.20
C TRP A 402 18.32 -1.62 14.97
N PHE A 403 18.21 -2.48 15.98
CA PHE A 403 18.57 -3.89 15.87
C PHE A 403 17.80 -4.57 14.73
N TRP A 404 16.46 -4.45 14.71
CA TRP A 404 15.63 -5.09 13.68
C TRP A 404 15.86 -4.49 12.30
N SER A 405 16.03 -3.17 12.21
CA SER A 405 16.41 -2.51 10.95
C SER A 405 17.70 -3.11 10.38
N LEU A 406 18.75 -3.20 11.19
CA LEU A 406 20.03 -3.75 10.77
C LEU A 406 19.93 -5.25 10.45
N ALA A 407 19.19 -6.02 11.25
CA ALA A 407 18.98 -7.44 11.03
C ALA A 407 18.32 -7.71 9.66
N PHE A 408 17.30 -6.96 9.28
CA PHE A 408 16.66 -7.10 7.97
C PHE A 408 17.59 -6.74 6.82
N ILE A 409 18.39 -5.68 6.97
CA ILE A 409 19.40 -5.29 5.98
C ILE A 409 20.43 -6.41 5.81
N ILE A 410 20.98 -6.93 6.91
CA ILE A 410 21.99 -8.00 6.90
C ILE A 410 21.42 -9.26 6.25
N VAL A 411 20.21 -9.68 6.64
CA VAL A 411 19.54 -10.87 6.06
C VAL A 411 19.36 -10.72 4.56
N GLY A 412 18.90 -9.56 4.09
CA GLY A 412 18.74 -9.33 2.66
C GLY A 412 20.07 -9.30 1.90
N VAL A 413 21.09 -8.64 2.44
CA VAL A 413 22.42 -8.53 1.81
C VAL A 413 23.10 -9.90 1.73
N ILE A 414 23.22 -10.61 2.86
CA ILE A 414 23.82 -11.94 2.91
C ILE A 414 23.02 -12.91 2.06
N GLY A 415 21.68 -12.83 2.11
CA GLY A 415 20.81 -13.65 1.29
C GLY A 415 21.09 -13.50 -0.20
N ILE A 416 21.29 -12.26 -0.70
CA ILE A 416 21.61 -12.04 -2.11
C ILE A 416 22.99 -12.61 -2.44
N ILE A 417 23.99 -12.37 -1.60
CA ILE A 417 25.35 -12.91 -1.81
C ILE A 417 25.30 -14.44 -1.88
N VAL A 418 24.68 -15.09 -0.90
CA VAL A 418 24.56 -16.55 -0.82
C VAL A 418 23.77 -17.12 -2.01
N ASN A 419 22.65 -16.48 -2.40
CA ASN A 419 21.82 -16.91 -3.52
C ASN A 419 22.64 -17.00 -4.82
N HIS A 420 23.46 -15.99 -5.08
CA HIS A 420 24.35 -16.00 -6.24
C HIS A 420 25.52 -16.97 -6.08
N THR A 421 26.17 -17.06 -4.92
CA THR A 421 27.29 -17.99 -4.71
C THR A 421 26.88 -19.45 -4.94
N ILE A 422 25.74 -19.87 -4.39
CA ILE A 422 25.20 -21.23 -4.58
C ILE A 422 24.89 -21.47 -6.05
N ARG A 423 24.25 -20.51 -6.71
CA ARG A 423 23.87 -20.64 -8.12
C ARG A 423 25.07 -20.76 -9.04
N ASN A 424 26.12 -19.98 -8.78
CA ASN A 424 27.37 -20.04 -9.53
C ASN A 424 28.10 -21.38 -9.32
N HIS A 425 28.05 -21.95 -8.10
CA HIS A 425 28.58 -23.30 -7.86
C HIS A 425 27.82 -24.37 -8.67
N ILE A 426 26.49 -24.24 -8.79
CA ILE A 426 25.67 -25.14 -9.60
C ILE A 426 25.96 -24.97 -11.10
N ASP A 427 26.07 -23.73 -11.59
CA ASP A 427 26.31 -23.43 -13.00
C ASP A 427 27.75 -23.80 -13.44
N ALA A 428 28.73 -23.66 -12.54
CA ALA A 428 30.10 -24.16 -12.73
C ALA A 428 30.12 -25.68 -12.89
N LYS A 429 29.41 -26.42 -12.02
CA LYS A 429 29.27 -27.88 -12.12
C LYS A 429 28.58 -28.34 -13.41
N LYS A 430 27.75 -27.49 -14.01
CA LYS A 430 27.08 -27.75 -15.30
C LYS A 430 27.91 -27.33 -16.52
N GLY A 431 29.12 -26.81 -16.34
CA GLY A 431 30.03 -26.41 -17.42
C GLY A 431 29.67 -25.11 -18.14
N ASN A 432 28.85 -24.24 -17.54
CA ASN A 432 28.29 -23.06 -18.21
C ASN A 432 29.08 -21.74 -18.04
N LEU A 433 30.31 -21.75 -17.48
CA LEU A 433 31.04 -20.52 -17.12
C LEU A 433 32.37 -20.35 -17.87
N HIS A 434 32.54 -19.20 -18.51
CA HIS A 434 33.82 -18.67 -19.02
C HIS A 434 34.07 -17.27 -18.42
N PRO A 435 35.27 -16.94 -17.89
CA PRO A 435 35.54 -15.65 -17.26
C PRO A 435 35.76 -14.52 -18.28
N LYS A 436 35.39 -13.28 -17.95
CA LYS A 436 35.80 -12.06 -18.70
C LYS A 436 36.49 -11.04 -17.80
N GLU A 437 37.60 -10.46 -18.29
CA GLU A 437 38.59 -9.63 -17.57
C GLU A 437 38.14 -8.22 -17.12
N ASN A 438 37.00 -7.68 -17.56
CA ASN A 438 36.64 -6.27 -17.30
C ASN A 438 35.59 -6.05 -16.19
N TRP A 439 35.31 -7.06 -15.37
CA TRP A 439 34.22 -7.07 -14.37
C TRP A 439 34.35 -5.98 -13.29
N PHE A 440 35.58 -5.65 -12.87
CA PHE A 440 35.83 -4.71 -11.77
C PHE A 440 35.46 -3.26 -12.16
N LYS A 441 35.76 -2.85 -13.40
CA LYS A 441 35.46 -1.49 -13.89
C LYS A 441 33.95 -1.24 -14.06
N THR A 442 33.19 -2.22 -14.55
CA THR A 442 31.73 -2.08 -14.78
C THR A 442 30.93 -2.12 -13.48
N GLY A 443 31.36 -2.93 -12.51
CA GLY A 443 30.81 -2.94 -11.15
C GLY A 443 31.01 -1.60 -10.44
N ILE A 444 32.20 -1.00 -10.57
CA ILE A 444 32.51 0.32 -10.01
C ILE A 444 31.64 1.41 -10.65
N ILE A 445 31.58 1.52 -11.97
CA ILE A 445 30.82 2.59 -12.66
C ILE A 445 29.32 2.53 -12.33
N SER A 446 28.73 1.33 -12.28
CA SER A 446 27.29 1.16 -12.02
C SER A 446 26.94 1.41 -10.55
N SER A 447 27.83 1.01 -9.64
CA SER A 447 27.68 1.28 -8.21
C SER A 447 27.85 2.77 -7.91
N SER A 448 28.71 3.47 -8.65
CA SER A 448 28.80 4.93 -8.61
C SER A 448 27.52 5.63 -9.06
N ILE A 449 26.80 5.09 -10.05
CA ILE A 449 25.51 5.64 -10.51
C ILE A 449 24.40 5.41 -9.46
N PHE A 450 24.31 4.23 -8.87
CA PHE A 450 23.31 3.94 -7.83
C PHE A 450 23.61 4.64 -6.50
N ALA A 451 24.88 4.71 -6.12
CA ALA A 451 25.33 5.57 -5.04
C ALA A 451 25.00 7.03 -5.36
N ALA A 452 25.18 7.50 -6.60
CA ALA A 452 24.78 8.86 -6.98
C ALA A 452 23.28 9.11 -6.89
N PHE A 453 22.40 8.13 -7.19
CA PHE A 453 20.95 8.27 -6.97
C PHE A 453 20.59 8.26 -5.48
N GLY A 454 21.19 7.37 -4.67
CA GLY A 454 21.01 7.35 -3.22
C GLY A 454 21.52 8.64 -2.57
N ILE A 455 22.69 9.12 -2.99
CA ILE A 455 23.29 10.40 -2.58
C ILE A 455 22.42 11.55 -3.07
N ALA A 456 21.90 11.56 -4.30
CA ALA A 456 21.02 12.63 -4.78
C ALA A 456 19.69 12.69 -4.02
N PHE A 457 19.13 11.54 -3.64
CA PHE A 457 17.92 11.47 -2.81
C PHE A 457 18.20 11.97 -1.38
N VAL A 458 19.36 11.61 -0.82
CA VAL A 458 19.82 12.04 0.51
C VAL A 458 20.18 13.52 0.52
N VAL A 459 20.88 14.01 -0.49
CA VAL A 459 21.20 15.43 -0.69
C VAL A 459 19.91 16.21 -0.92
N GLY A 460 18.94 15.70 -1.69
CA GLY A 460 17.62 16.31 -1.83
C GLY A 460 16.83 16.35 -0.53
N SER A 461 16.91 15.31 0.30
CA SER A 461 16.30 15.27 1.64
C SER A 461 16.98 16.23 2.61
N ILE A 462 18.32 16.30 2.60
CA ILE A 462 19.11 17.23 3.40
C ILE A 462 18.86 18.66 2.95
N LEU A 463 18.82 18.96 1.66
CA LEU A 463 18.47 20.28 1.14
C LEU A 463 17.06 20.67 1.59
N MET A 464 16.06 19.80 1.42
CA MET A 464 14.70 20.08 1.91
C MET A 464 14.64 20.40 3.41
N ILE A 465 15.46 19.72 4.23
CA ILE A 465 15.51 19.90 5.69
C ILE A 465 16.38 21.09 6.11
N THR A 466 17.44 21.42 5.36
CA THR A 466 18.37 22.51 5.69
C THR A 466 17.93 23.85 5.10
N THR A 467 17.12 23.85 4.05
CA THR A 467 16.52 25.07 3.46
C THR A 467 15.13 25.37 4.01
N THR A 468 14.56 24.51 4.86
CA THR A 468 13.36 24.86 5.64
C THR A 468 13.80 25.73 6.83
N PRO A 469 13.26 26.95 6.99
CA PRO A 469 13.60 27.80 8.13
C PRO A 469 13.15 27.12 9.42
N GLN A 470 14.13 26.83 10.30
CA GLN A 470 14.06 26.47 11.71
C GLN A 470 12.70 25.98 12.27
N VAL A 471 12.62 24.70 12.67
CA VAL A 471 12.44 24.21 14.06
C VAL A 471 12.37 22.68 13.98
N LEU A 472 13.51 21.99 13.92
CA LEU A 472 13.59 20.65 14.52
C LEU A 472 13.99 20.90 15.98
N ALA A 473 13.00 21.21 16.81
CA ALA A 473 13.14 21.27 18.27
C ALA A 473 13.26 19.85 18.85
N VAL A 474 14.18 19.05 18.30
CA VAL A 474 14.33 17.67 18.70
C VAL A 474 15.74 17.49 19.23
N GLY A 475 15.84 17.04 20.48
CA GLY A 475 17.05 16.47 21.06
C GLY A 475 17.49 15.16 20.38
N ILE A 476 17.32 15.03 19.07
CA ILE A 476 18.01 14.05 18.26
C ILE A 476 19.46 14.54 18.22
N SER A 477 20.39 13.79 18.80
CA SER A 477 21.80 14.05 18.49
C SER A 477 21.92 13.98 16.97
N SER A 478 22.41 15.03 16.31
CA SER A 478 22.44 15.16 14.84
C SER A 478 23.03 13.92 14.15
N TYR A 479 23.84 13.15 14.89
CA TYR A 479 24.39 11.84 14.60
C TYR A 479 23.36 10.72 14.30
N GLN A 480 22.23 10.63 15.01
CA GLN A 480 21.26 9.52 14.82
C GLN A 480 20.47 9.67 13.51
N PHE A 481 20.05 10.88 13.19
CA PHE A 481 19.38 11.18 11.92
C PHE A 481 20.36 11.06 10.74
N LEU A 482 21.58 11.60 10.90
CA LEU A 482 22.65 11.46 9.91
C LEU A 482 23.06 10.00 9.71
N ALA A 483 23.05 9.18 10.76
CA ALA A 483 23.29 7.74 10.67
C ALA A 483 22.18 7.01 9.91
N GLY A 484 20.90 7.35 10.13
CA GLY A 484 19.78 6.78 9.37
C GLY A 484 19.86 7.11 7.87
N LEU A 485 20.16 8.37 7.53
CA LEU A 485 20.39 8.81 6.15
C LEU A 485 21.62 8.15 5.52
N THR A 486 22.71 8.01 6.28
CA THR A 486 23.93 7.33 5.81
C THR A 486 23.66 5.85 5.56
N MET A 487 22.92 5.19 6.45
CA MET A 487 22.51 3.80 6.27
C MET A 487 21.59 3.62 5.06
N LEU A 488 20.66 4.54 4.80
CA LEU A 488 19.83 4.57 3.59
C LEU A 488 20.68 4.73 2.33
N ALA A 489 21.60 5.69 2.31
CA ALA A 489 22.51 5.93 1.19
C ALA A 489 23.36 4.69 0.88
N VAL A 490 23.96 4.11 1.92
CA VAL A 490 24.80 2.92 1.84
C VAL A 490 23.97 1.70 1.44
N GLY A 491 22.78 1.51 1.99
CA GLY A 491 21.92 0.36 1.68
C GLY A 491 21.36 0.39 0.27
N VAL A 492 20.95 1.56 -0.24
CA VAL A 492 20.57 1.73 -1.66
C VAL A 492 21.76 1.50 -2.58
N GLY A 493 22.95 1.99 -2.20
CA GLY A 493 24.20 1.74 -2.92
C GLY A 493 24.60 0.26 -2.95
N VAL A 494 24.47 -0.45 -1.82
CA VAL A 494 24.75 -1.88 -1.68
C VAL A 494 23.72 -2.72 -2.44
N LEU A 495 22.43 -2.37 -2.42
CA LEU A 495 21.40 -3.00 -3.24
C LEU A 495 21.71 -2.89 -4.74
N GLY A 496 22.10 -1.69 -5.20
CA GLY A 496 22.52 -1.47 -6.58
C GLY A 496 23.80 -2.22 -6.94
N PHE A 497 24.79 -2.25 -6.04
CA PHE A 497 26.03 -3.02 -6.18
C PHE A 497 25.72 -4.52 -6.29
N LEU A 498 24.93 -5.10 -5.39
CA LEU A 498 24.65 -6.55 -5.38
C LEU A 498 23.78 -6.97 -6.57
N ALA A 499 22.79 -6.15 -6.94
CA ALA A 499 21.89 -6.42 -8.06
C ALA A 499 22.53 -6.27 -9.45
N ILE A 500 23.78 -5.78 -9.56
CA ILE A 500 24.46 -5.57 -10.85
C ILE A 500 25.84 -6.23 -10.88
N SER A 501 26.60 -6.19 -9.78
CA SER A 501 27.98 -6.67 -9.72
C SER A 501 28.06 -8.19 -9.73
N ILE A 502 27.21 -8.88 -8.95
CA ILE A 502 27.31 -10.35 -8.81
C ILE A 502 27.04 -11.11 -10.12
N PRO A 503 26.05 -10.74 -10.94
CA PRO A 503 25.83 -11.35 -12.25
C PRO A 503 26.92 -11.02 -13.28
N TYR A 504 27.57 -9.86 -13.16
CA TYR A 504 28.65 -9.46 -14.08
C TYR A 504 29.99 -10.07 -13.71
N THR A 505 30.25 -10.33 -12.43
CA THR A 505 31.44 -11.07 -11.98
C THR A 505 31.47 -12.50 -12.48
N LEU A 506 30.30 -13.11 -12.76
CA LEU A 506 30.17 -14.57 -12.73
C LEU A 506 29.32 -15.15 -13.87
N ARG A 507 29.06 -14.43 -14.97
CA ARG A 507 28.46 -15.03 -16.19
C ARG A 507 29.43 -15.06 -17.36
N GLY A 508 29.82 -16.27 -17.75
CA GLY A 508 30.02 -16.57 -19.17
C GLY A 508 28.67 -16.48 -19.86
N HIS A 509 28.58 -15.71 -20.94
CA HIS A 509 27.37 -15.65 -21.74
C HIS A 509 27.17 -17.01 -22.43
N SER A 510 26.30 -17.86 -21.87
CA SER A 510 25.49 -18.75 -22.68
C SER A 510 24.04 -18.28 -22.58
N GLU A 511 23.51 -17.84 -23.72
CA GLU A 511 22.08 -17.64 -23.89
C GLU A 511 21.38 -18.97 -23.61
N ILE A 512 20.81 -19.13 -22.42
CA ILE A 512 19.68 -20.05 -22.29
C ILE A 512 18.54 -19.37 -23.04
N LYS A 513 18.36 -19.74 -24.32
CA LYS A 513 17.05 -19.69 -24.95
C LYS A 513 16.11 -20.40 -23.99
N ARG A 514 15.32 -19.63 -23.24
CA ARG A 514 14.30 -20.16 -22.33
C ARG A 514 13.20 -20.75 -23.20
N THR A 515 13.28 -22.04 -23.42
CA THR A 515 12.17 -22.83 -23.95
C THR A 515 11.04 -22.83 -22.95
N HIS A 516 9.86 -22.45 -23.44
CA HIS A 516 8.59 -22.86 -22.85
C HIS A 516 8.58 -24.40 -22.76
N ALA A 517 8.30 -24.92 -21.57
CA ALA A 517 7.72 -26.23 -21.32
C ALA A 517 6.99 -26.18 -19.97
#